data_AF-A0A9P5N3K8-F1
#
_entry.id   AF-A0A9P5N3K8-F1
#
_cell.length_a   1.000
_cell.length_b   1.000
_cell.length_c   1.000
_cell.angle_alpha   90.00
_cell.angle_beta   90.00
_cell.angle_gamma   90.00
#
_symmetry.space_group_name_H-M   'P 1'
#
loop_
_entity.id
_entity.type
_entity.pdbx_description
1 polymer ?
#
loop_
_entity_poly.entity_id
_entity_poly.type
_entity_poly.pdbx_seq_one_letter_code
_entity_poly.pdbx_strand_id
1 'polypeptide(L)'
;MSLQNINDPEAVKALLDSLRNTQAWTAAVGPSQAVQAQREVEPTTQPRRESGVPSSLSGPGPSLPSHGPGNNGAGPSSSSTTTFSVITPSSISGNSSSHCAPGPSVADLLSQLRAPQSLERPTSSTSTSNAFPEGNRRSPLPLDHTQNTPPVPPPQSASTHVAKPLLQDLRAISFQQALPHISQLMEDPHVVESLTKMKEEQDKLEKRLWEEREGIRRSYEEKVKVAKTKANMIGVGLSKHEAQALSDSFQKELRKFDAEQVLPAWDGLVRGQQARLEALKVPTMFVTTEAGDVEKQRRVVHVLEGILSTSDPAQ
;
A
#
# COMPACT_ATOMS: atom_id res chain seq x y z
N MET A 1 5.71 -24.22 -16.99
CA MET A 1 4.47 -23.55 -17.44
C MET A 1 4.52 -22.13 -16.94
N SER A 2 4.66 -21.16 -17.85
CA SER A 2 4.85 -19.75 -17.52
C SER A 2 3.56 -19.12 -17.01
N LEU A 3 3.55 -18.69 -15.74
CA LEU A 3 2.46 -17.94 -15.12
C LEU A 3 2.64 -16.44 -15.36
N GLN A 4 2.68 -16.01 -16.63
CA GLN A 4 2.91 -14.60 -16.97
C GLN A 4 1.63 -13.76 -17.08
N ASN A 5 0.44 -14.33 -16.88
CA ASN A 5 -0.82 -13.58 -17.03
C ASN A 5 -1.80 -13.91 -15.90
N ILE A 6 -1.81 -13.07 -14.86
CA ILE A 6 -2.66 -13.23 -13.66
C ILE A 6 -4.13 -12.86 -13.95
N ASN A 7 -4.41 -12.22 -15.09
CA ASN A 7 -5.75 -11.82 -15.52
C ASN A 7 -6.40 -12.74 -16.56
N ASP A 8 -5.81 -13.91 -16.83
CA ASP A 8 -6.43 -14.87 -17.75
C ASP A 8 -7.54 -15.69 -17.03
N PRO A 9 -8.83 -15.54 -17.40
CA PRO A 9 -9.92 -16.27 -16.76
C PRO A 9 -9.83 -17.79 -17.00
N GLU A 10 -9.16 -18.25 -18.07
CA GLU A 10 -8.92 -19.68 -18.31
C GLU A 10 -7.91 -20.26 -17.32
N ALA A 11 -6.86 -19.50 -16.99
CA ALA A 11 -5.86 -19.92 -16.01
C ALA A 11 -6.46 -20.08 -14.60
N VAL A 12 -7.38 -19.20 -14.21
CA VAL A 12 -8.12 -19.30 -12.94
C VAL A 12 -9.05 -20.51 -12.93
N LYS A 13 -9.72 -20.82 -14.04
CA LYS A 13 -10.54 -22.03 -14.18
C LYS A 13 -9.70 -23.30 -14.08
N ALA A 14 -8.57 -23.34 -14.79
CA ALA A 14 -7.64 -24.48 -14.74
C ALA A 14 -7.08 -24.71 -13.32
N LEU A 15 -6.82 -23.62 -12.57
CA LEU A 15 -6.40 -23.71 -11.17
C LEU A 15 -7.50 -24.27 -10.26
N LEU A 16 -8.76 -23.83 -10.45
CA LEU A 16 -9.91 -24.31 -9.69
C LEU A 16 -10.23 -25.78 -9.99
N ASP A 17 -10.14 -26.20 -11.25
CA ASP A 17 -10.33 -27.60 -11.64
C ASP A 17 -9.19 -28.48 -11.12
N SER A 18 -7.94 -27.99 -11.15
CA SER A 18 -6.81 -28.66 -10.51
C SER A 18 -7.02 -28.83 -9.00
N LEU A 19 -7.56 -27.81 -8.32
CA LEU A 19 -7.92 -27.87 -6.90
C LEU A 19 -9.05 -28.86 -6.60
N ARG A 20 -10.06 -28.96 -7.48
CA ARG A 20 -11.16 -29.93 -7.36
C ARG A 20 -10.70 -31.37 -7.61
N ASN A 21 -9.77 -31.57 -8.56
CA ASN A 21 -9.20 -32.89 -8.85
C ASN A 21 -8.16 -33.34 -7.82
N THR A 22 -7.65 -32.44 -6.99
CA THR A 22 -6.69 -32.81 -5.94
C THR A 22 -7.42 -33.53 -4.81
N GLN A 23 -7.02 -34.78 -4.57
CA GLN A 23 -7.58 -35.74 -3.59
C GLN A 23 -7.72 -35.20 -2.15
N ALA A 24 -7.08 -34.07 -1.84
CA ALA A 24 -7.16 -33.38 -0.56
C ALA A 24 -8.54 -32.78 -0.26
N TRP A 25 -9.33 -32.39 -1.28
CA TRP A 25 -10.67 -31.82 -1.07
C TRP A 25 -11.73 -32.89 -0.79
N THR A 26 -11.65 -34.06 -1.43
CA THR A 26 -12.58 -35.17 -1.20
C THR A 26 -12.44 -35.77 0.20
N ALA A 27 -11.24 -35.75 0.79
CA ALA A 27 -11.02 -36.15 2.18
C ALA A 27 -11.60 -35.16 3.21
N ALA A 28 -11.76 -33.88 2.84
CA ALA A 28 -12.21 -32.83 3.76
C ALA A 28 -13.74 -32.61 3.76
N VAL A 29 -14.44 -32.97 2.67
CA VAL A 29 -15.89 -32.74 2.51
C VAL A 29 -16.72 -34.02 2.70
N GLY A 30 -16.07 -35.18 2.84
CA GLY A 30 -16.74 -36.43 3.16
C GLY A 30 -17.30 -36.43 4.60
N PRO A 31 -18.56 -36.86 4.84
CA PRO A 31 -19.12 -36.92 6.18
C PRO A 31 -18.34 -37.94 7.03
N SER A 32 -17.66 -37.44 8.06
CA SER A 32 -17.04 -38.25 9.10
C SER A 32 -18.10 -39.03 9.86
N GLN A 33 -18.26 -40.31 9.55
CA GLN A 33 -18.93 -41.25 10.43
C GLN A 33 -18.09 -42.52 10.57
N ALA A 34 -17.84 -42.86 11.83
CA ALA A 34 -17.20 -44.06 12.36
C ALA A 34 -15.68 -44.21 12.12
N VAL A 35 -14.88 -43.93 13.15
CA VAL A 35 -14.15 -44.98 13.91
C VAL A 35 -13.88 -44.46 15.32
N GLN A 36 -14.58 -45.04 16.29
CA GLN A 36 -14.29 -44.99 17.71
C GLN A 36 -13.98 -46.43 18.12
N ALA A 37 -12.71 -46.76 18.38
CA ALA A 37 -12.30 -47.90 19.21
C ALA A 37 -10.77 -48.05 19.29
N GLN A 38 -10.27 -47.96 20.53
CA GLN A 38 -9.26 -48.81 21.17
C GLN A 38 -7.77 -48.40 21.24
N ARG A 39 -7.29 -48.64 22.49
CA ARG A 39 -5.92 -48.71 23.08
C ARG A 39 -5.32 -47.37 23.51
N GLU A 40 -5.23 -47.01 24.79
CA GLU A 40 -4.92 -47.76 26.03
C GLU A 40 -3.63 -48.58 25.92
N VAL A 41 -2.53 -48.03 26.47
CA VAL A 41 -1.68 -48.61 27.54
C VAL A 41 -0.61 -47.57 27.94
N GLU A 42 -0.59 -47.25 29.24
CA GLU A 42 0.44 -46.54 30.02
C GLU A 42 1.74 -47.38 30.11
N PRO A 43 2.95 -46.83 30.38
CA PRO A 43 3.28 -46.54 31.78
C PRO A 43 4.22 -45.34 32.03
N THR A 44 3.94 -44.65 33.13
CA THR A 44 4.86 -44.15 34.17
C THR A 44 6.36 -44.41 33.98
N THR A 45 7.17 -43.34 34.03
CA THR A 45 8.44 -43.27 34.80
C THR A 45 8.87 -41.80 34.97
N GLN A 46 8.81 -41.31 36.21
CA GLN A 46 9.56 -40.15 36.73
C GLN A 46 10.80 -40.71 37.46
N PRO A 47 11.93 -39.98 37.57
CA PRO A 47 12.08 -39.18 38.81
C PRO A 47 12.99 -37.92 38.73
N ARG A 48 12.66 -36.96 39.63
CA ARG A 48 13.54 -36.28 40.61
C ARG A 48 14.49 -35.12 40.20
N ARG A 49 14.15 -33.94 40.80
CA ARG A 49 14.93 -32.87 41.49
C ARG A 49 16.33 -32.50 40.97
N GLU A 50 16.70 -31.23 40.79
CA GLU A 50 17.14 -30.26 41.83
C GLU A 50 17.11 -28.82 41.26
N SER A 51 16.47 -27.83 41.91
CA SER A 51 17.07 -26.79 42.78
C SER A 51 18.39 -26.17 42.34
N GLY A 52 18.39 -24.86 42.03
CA GLY A 52 19.61 -24.04 41.96
C GLY A 52 19.47 -22.68 41.25
N VAL A 53 19.06 -21.64 41.98
CA VAL A 53 19.29 -20.21 41.69
C VAL A 53 20.66 -19.78 42.28
N PRO A 54 21.11 -18.50 42.20
CA PRO A 54 21.40 -17.61 41.06
C PRO A 54 22.82 -16.99 41.19
N SER A 55 23.36 -16.29 40.17
CA SER A 55 24.42 -15.23 40.28
C SER A 55 24.70 -14.66 38.88
N SER A 56 24.47 -13.38 38.52
CA SER A 56 25.06 -12.09 38.95
C SER A 56 26.56 -11.94 38.67
N LEU A 57 26.92 -11.13 37.66
CA LEU A 57 28.16 -10.34 37.49
C LEU A 57 28.08 -9.65 36.11
N SER A 58 27.68 -8.37 35.96
CA SER A 58 28.39 -7.14 36.32
C SER A 58 29.84 -7.11 35.84
N GLY A 59 30.11 -6.37 34.76
CA GLY A 59 31.46 -6.04 34.31
C GLY A 59 31.46 -5.09 33.10
N PRO A 60 32.15 -3.93 33.15
CA PRO A 60 31.88 -2.76 32.30
C PRO A 60 32.69 -2.70 30.99
N GLY A 61 32.29 -1.81 30.08
CA GLY A 61 33.15 -1.30 28.99
C GLY A 61 34.41 -0.59 29.54
N PRO A 62 35.35 -0.10 28.70
CA PRO A 62 35.05 1.06 27.86
C PRO A 62 35.90 1.16 26.55
N SER A 63 35.71 2.30 25.87
CA SER A 63 36.75 3.09 25.16
C SER A 63 36.81 3.04 23.63
N LEU A 64 36.18 4.09 23.07
CA LEU A 64 36.59 4.82 21.86
C LEU A 64 38.08 5.24 21.90
N PRO A 65 38.70 5.39 20.73
CA PRO A 65 39.13 6.72 20.27
C PRO A 65 38.73 6.95 18.80
N SER A 66 38.05 8.02 18.39
CA SER A 66 38.48 9.43 18.31
C SER A 66 39.84 9.66 17.64
N HIS A 67 39.89 9.57 16.31
CA HIS A 67 40.83 10.33 15.47
C HIS A 67 40.12 10.81 14.19
N GLY A 68 39.95 12.13 14.07
CA GLY A 68 39.97 12.81 12.78
C GLY A 68 41.39 13.36 12.51
N PRO A 69 41.54 14.35 11.62
CA PRO A 69 41.33 14.30 10.18
C PRO A 69 42.65 14.59 9.41
N GLY A 70 42.79 14.10 8.18
CA GLY A 70 43.89 14.45 7.28
C GLY A 70 43.69 13.73 5.94
N ASN A 71 43.24 14.40 4.88
CA ASN A 71 43.97 15.29 3.95
C ASN A 71 44.92 14.53 2.99
N ASN A 72 44.88 14.95 1.72
CA ASN A 72 45.65 14.50 0.54
C ASN A 72 45.11 13.21 -0.11
N GLY A 73 44.71 13.17 -1.38
CA GLY A 73 45.23 13.89 -2.54
C GLY A 73 46.23 13.01 -3.28
N ALA A 74 45.76 12.22 -4.25
CA ALA A 74 46.49 11.68 -5.42
C ALA A 74 45.63 10.58 -6.08
N GLY A 75 45.64 10.53 -7.43
CA GLY A 75 44.88 9.57 -8.24
C GLY A 75 45.28 8.10 -8.04
N PRO A 76 44.72 7.18 -8.83
CA PRO A 76 45.39 6.93 -10.11
C PRO A 76 44.48 6.55 -11.28
N SER A 77 44.98 6.88 -12.47
CA SER A 77 44.70 6.18 -13.73
C SER A 77 44.97 4.68 -13.57
N SER A 78 44.07 3.82 -14.03
CA SER A 78 44.38 2.47 -14.53
C SER A 78 43.17 1.87 -15.25
N SER A 79 43.21 1.96 -16.57
CA SER A 79 42.38 1.16 -17.47
C SER A 79 42.76 -0.31 -17.32
N SER A 80 41.82 -1.16 -16.91
CA SER A 80 41.99 -2.61 -16.89
C SER A 80 40.99 -3.26 -17.84
N THR A 81 41.51 -3.62 -19.01
CA THR A 81 40.93 -4.57 -19.97
C THR A 81 40.71 -5.91 -19.26
N THR A 82 39.45 -6.31 -19.07
CA THR A 82 39.13 -7.66 -18.59
C THR A 82 38.64 -8.49 -19.78
N THR A 83 39.51 -9.39 -20.21
CA THR A 83 39.28 -10.42 -21.23
C THR A 83 38.19 -11.38 -20.74
N PHE A 84 37.11 -11.50 -21.50
CA PHE A 84 36.06 -12.50 -21.27
C PHE A 84 36.58 -13.89 -21.69
N SER A 85 36.81 -14.76 -20.71
CA SER A 85 36.96 -16.20 -20.97
C SER A 85 35.59 -16.88 -20.87
N VAL A 86 35.16 -17.38 -22.02
CA VAL A 86 34.04 -18.31 -22.22
C VAL A 86 34.30 -19.58 -21.43
N ILE A 87 33.39 -19.92 -20.50
CA ILE A 87 33.31 -21.25 -19.89
C ILE A 87 31.91 -21.79 -20.11
N THR A 88 31.88 -22.91 -20.82
CA THR A 88 30.77 -23.78 -21.17
C THR A 88 30.12 -24.43 -19.94
N PRO A 89 28.78 -24.53 -19.87
CA PRO A 89 28.13 -25.39 -18.87
C PRO A 89 27.99 -26.82 -19.39
N SER A 90 28.67 -27.76 -18.73
CA SER A 90 28.45 -29.20 -18.88
C SER A 90 27.27 -29.66 -18.03
N SER A 91 26.42 -30.47 -18.66
CA SER A 91 25.29 -31.19 -18.09
C SER A 91 25.72 -32.12 -16.94
N ILE A 92 25.10 -31.98 -15.76
CA ILE A 92 25.13 -33.01 -14.72
C ILE A 92 23.69 -33.31 -14.31
N SER A 93 23.23 -34.48 -14.72
CA SER A 93 22.11 -35.19 -14.10
C SER A 93 22.52 -35.64 -12.71
N GLY A 94 21.68 -35.36 -11.72
CA GLY A 94 21.89 -35.77 -10.33
C GLY A 94 20.55 -35.91 -9.61
N ASN A 95 20.02 -37.13 -9.64
CA ASN A 95 18.84 -37.57 -8.93
C ASN A 95 19.13 -37.59 -7.42
N SER A 96 18.34 -36.90 -6.59
CA SER A 96 18.42 -37.02 -5.11
C SER A 96 17.08 -36.70 -4.47
N SER A 97 16.31 -37.77 -4.27
CA SER A 97 15.20 -37.87 -3.33
C SER A 97 15.66 -37.57 -1.91
N SER A 98 15.12 -36.51 -1.30
CA SER A 98 15.25 -36.28 0.14
C SER A 98 13.95 -35.67 0.68
N HIS A 99 13.54 -36.22 1.82
CA HIS A 99 12.20 -36.18 2.37
C HIS A 99 11.81 -34.78 2.85
N CYS A 100 10.62 -34.36 2.42
CA CYS A 100 10.03 -33.07 2.73
C CYS A 100 9.35 -33.13 4.10
N ALA A 101 9.91 -32.42 5.09
CA ALA A 101 9.16 -32.10 6.30
C ALA A 101 8.02 -31.13 5.92
N PRO A 102 6.78 -31.37 6.36
CA PRO A 102 5.63 -30.56 5.95
C PRO A 102 5.78 -29.16 6.52
N GLY A 103 5.96 -28.18 5.62
CA GLY A 103 5.87 -26.76 5.97
C GLY A 103 4.46 -26.40 6.44
N PRO A 104 4.30 -25.29 7.18
CA PRO A 104 3.00 -24.85 7.69
C PRO A 104 2.02 -24.67 6.51
N SER A 105 0.99 -25.50 6.51
CA SER A 105 -0.05 -25.53 5.49
C SER A 105 -0.89 -24.26 5.57
N VAL A 106 -1.30 -23.72 4.42
CA VAL A 106 -2.21 -22.57 4.32
C VAL A 106 -3.53 -22.83 5.09
N ALA A 107 -3.89 -24.10 5.31
CA ALA A 107 -5.00 -24.52 6.16
C ALA A 107 -4.83 -24.16 7.65
N ASP A 108 -3.61 -24.16 8.20
CA ASP A 108 -3.33 -23.73 9.58
C ASP A 108 -3.48 -22.21 9.74
N LEU A 109 -3.13 -21.45 8.71
CA LEU A 109 -3.32 -19.99 8.67
C LEU A 109 -4.79 -19.59 8.56
N LEU A 110 -5.59 -20.32 7.77
CA LEU A 110 -7.03 -20.08 7.66
C LEU A 110 -7.81 -20.57 8.89
N SER A 111 -7.28 -21.55 9.63
CA SER A 111 -7.84 -21.97 10.92
C SER A 111 -7.65 -20.93 12.03
N GLN A 112 -6.64 -20.05 11.93
CA GLN A 112 -6.45 -18.93 12.86
C GLN A 112 -7.38 -17.73 12.59
N LEU A 113 -7.89 -17.57 11.37
CA LEU A 113 -8.81 -16.48 11.00
C LEU A 113 -10.29 -16.78 11.28
N ARG A 114 -10.62 -18.00 11.75
CA ARG A 114 -12.00 -18.43 12.03
C ARG A 114 -12.37 -18.51 13.52
N ALA A 115 -11.56 -17.94 14.42
CA ALA A 115 -11.98 -17.79 15.81
C ALA A 115 -13.16 -16.78 15.89
N PRO A 116 -14.34 -17.20 16.39
CA PRO A 116 -15.49 -16.31 16.50
C PRO A 116 -15.27 -15.33 17.66
N GLN A 117 -15.25 -14.03 17.35
CA GLN A 117 -15.48 -13.00 18.37
C GLN A 117 -16.97 -13.03 18.72
N SER A 118 -17.27 -13.77 19.79
CA SER A 118 -18.53 -13.70 20.52
C SER A 118 -18.38 -12.70 21.69
N LEU A 119 -19.52 -12.13 22.13
CA LEU A 119 -19.76 -11.21 23.26
C LEU A 119 -19.41 -9.72 23.04
N GLU A 120 -20.27 -8.71 23.23
CA GLU A 120 -21.68 -8.61 23.66
C GLU A 120 -22.35 -7.34 23.11
N ARG A 121 -23.66 -7.43 22.94
CA ARG A 121 -24.60 -6.35 22.66
C ARG A 121 -25.46 -6.13 23.90
N PRO A 122 -25.52 -4.93 24.50
CA PRO A 122 -26.64 -4.58 25.36
C PRO A 122 -27.74 -3.95 24.53
N THR A 123 -28.84 -4.68 24.41
CA THR A 123 -30.16 -4.13 24.10
C THR A 123 -30.71 -3.42 25.34
N SER A 124 -31.21 -2.20 25.19
CA SER A 124 -32.32 -1.68 25.99
C SER A 124 -33.04 -0.57 25.21
N SER A 125 -34.25 -0.90 24.78
CA SER A 125 -35.33 0.01 24.41
C SER A 125 -35.63 1.03 25.52
N THR A 126 -36.18 2.20 25.17
CA THR A 126 -37.46 2.71 25.70
C THR A 126 -37.73 4.13 25.18
N SER A 127 -38.93 4.31 24.65
CA SER A 127 -39.56 5.55 24.19
C SER A 127 -40.05 6.39 25.38
N THR A 128 -39.74 7.70 25.45
CA THR A 128 -40.51 8.72 26.22
C THR A 128 -40.00 10.11 25.77
N SER A 129 -40.73 10.93 25.01
CA SER A 129 -41.86 11.80 25.40
C SER A 129 -41.55 12.70 26.61
N ASN A 130 -41.60 14.02 26.37
CA ASN A 130 -41.79 15.14 27.30
C ASN A 130 -40.97 15.20 28.61
N ALA A 131 -40.19 16.27 28.77
CA ALA A 131 -40.46 17.34 29.74
C ALA A 131 -39.21 18.22 29.99
N PHE A 132 -39.42 19.53 29.90
CA PHE A 132 -38.55 20.56 30.46
C PHE A 132 -38.45 20.42 31.98
N PRO A 133 -37.30 20.81 32.56
CA PRO A 133 -37.29 21.91 33.55
C PRO A 133 -36.12 22.86 33.27
N GLU A 134 -36.32 24.16 33.07
CA GLU A 134 -36.54 25.19 34.11
C GLU A 134 -35.45 25.17 35.22
N GLY A 135 -34.50 26.10 35.10
CA GLY A 135 -33.29 26.16 35.93
C GLY A 135 -32.55 27.51 35.88
N ASN A 136 -33.33 28.58 35.93
CA ASN A 136 -33.03 29.93 36.42
C ASN A 136 -31.65 30.14 37.12
N ARG A 137 -30.77 30.97 36.54
CA ARG A 137 -29.99 31.98 37.29
C ARG A 137 -29.74 33.25 36.48
N ARG A 138 -30.56 34.25 36.81
CA ARG A 138 -30.39 35.69 36.58
C ARG A 138 -29.10 36.20 37.23
N SER A 139 -28.51 37.24 36.62
CA SER A 139 -28.15 38.48 37.33
C SER A 139 -28.05 39.67 36.36
N PRO A 140 -28.25 40.92 36.85
CA PRO A 140 -28.95 41.97 36.10
C PRO A 140 -28.22 43.33 35.95
N LEU A 141 -28.68 44.11 34.95
CA LEU A 141 -28.73 45.60 34.82
C LEU A 141 -27.42 46.42 34.67
N PRO A 142 -27.44 47.69 34.18
CA PRO A 142 -28.58 48.55 33.77
C PRO A 142 -28.45 49.30 32.41
N LEU A 143 -29.58 49.92 32.05
CA LEU A 143 -29.89 50.83 30.93
C LEU A 143 -29.19 52.21 30.95
N ASP A 144 -29.31 52.86 29.79
CA ASP A 144 -29.37 54.30 29.49
C ASP A 144 -28.08 55.08 29.16
N HIS A 145 -27.88 55.36 27.86
CA HIS A 145 -27.76 56.76 27.43
C HIS A 145 -28.14 56.98 25.96
N THR A 146 -29.16 57.80 25.77
CA THR A 146 -29.51 58.49 24.54
C THR A 146 -28.47 59.56 24.20
N GLN A 147 -27.89 59.55 23.00
CA GLN A 147 -27.43 60.80 22.40
C GLN A 147 -27.46 60.75 20.86
N ASN A 148 -28.45 61.47 20.33
CA ASN A 148 -28.49 62.02 18.98
C ASN A 148 -27.10 62.54 18.56
N THR A 149 -26.55 61.96 17.50
CA THR A 149 -25.46 62.56 16.72
C THR A 149 -25.86 62.65 15.25
N PRO A 150 -25.63 63.80 14.59
CA PRO A 150 -26.09 64.10 13.23
C PRO A 150 -25.37 63.29 12.14
N PRO A 151 -25.96 63.21 10.93
CA PRO A 151 -25.49 62.33 9.86
C PRO A 151 -24.25 62.92 9.19
N VAL A 152 -23.11 62.25 9.37
CA VAL A 152 -21.92 62.49 8.55
C VAL A 152 -21.98 61.55 7.33
N PRO A 153 -21.98 62.07 6.09
CA PRO A 153 -21.93 61.22 4.90
C PRO A 153 -20.54 60.55 4.83
N PRO A 154 -20.45 59.20 4.77
CA PRO A 154 -19.18 58.56 4.49
C PRO A 154 -18.74 58.90 3.06
N PRO A 155 -17.44 59.18 2.83
CA PRO A 155 -16.92 59.37 1.50
C PRO A 155 -17.16 58.12 0.67
N GLN A 156 -17.75 58.33 -0.50
CA GLN A 156 -17.89 57.36 -1.57
C GLN A 156 -16.49 56.98 -2.06
N SER A 157 -15.80 56.09 -1.33
CA SER A 157 -14.71 55.33 -1.89
C SER A 157 -15.36 54.35 -2.85
N ALA A 158 -15.39 54.73 -4.12
CA ALA A 158 -15.68 53.88 -5.26
C ALA A 158 -14.73 52.68 -5.22
N SER A 159 -15.12 51.63 -4.48
CA SER A 159 -14.50 50.34 -4.61
C SER A 159 -15.08 49.71 -5.86
N THR A 160 -14.45 50.03 -6.99
CA THR A 160 -14.49 49.26 -8.23
C THR A 160 -13.89 47.88 -7.96
N HIS A 161 -14.56 47.08 -7.12
CA HIS A 161 -14.46 45.63 -7.18
C HIS A 161 -15.18 45.21 -8.46
N VAL A 162 -14.43 45.26 -9.57
CA VAL A 162 -14.72 44.43 -10.74
C VAL A 162 -14.62 42.99 -10.25
N ALA A 163 -15.72 42.50 -9.68
CA ALA A 163 -15.90 41.10 -9.35
C ALA A 163 -15.67 40.35 -10.66
N LYS A 164 -14.60 39.55 -10.74
CA LYS A 164 -14.37 38.60 -11.83
C LYS A 164 -15.32 37.42 -11.58
N PRO A 165 -16.53 37.36 -12.17
CA PRO A 165 -17.58 36.47 -11.66
C PRO A 165 -17.56 35.08 -12.29
N LEU A 166 -16.64 34.75 -13.20
CA LEU A 166 -16.87 33.65 -14.13
C LEU A 166 -16.00 32.41 -13.93
N LEU A 167 -14.93 32.47 -13.12
CA LEU A 167 -14.06 31.30 -12.93
C LEU A 167 -14.45 30.41 -11.75
N GLN A 168 -15.25 30.92 -10.81
CA GLN A 168 -15.65 30.15 -9.63
C GLN A 168 -16.76 29.13 -9.92
N ASP A 169 -17.49 29.28 -11.01
CA ASP A 169 -18.67 28.44 -11.21
C ASP A 169 -18.31 27.01 -11.65
N LEU A 170 -17.20 26.81 -12.39
CA LEU A 170 -16.79 25.48 -12.89
C LEU A 170 -16.51 24.45 -11.78
N ARG A 171 -16.16 24.92 -10.57
CA ARG A 171 -15.90 24.04 -9.41
C ARG A 171 -17.17 23.53 -8.75
N ALA A 172 -18.26 24.28 -8.84
CA ALA A 172 -19.55 23.95 -8.20
C ALA A 172 -20.51 23.19 -9.14
N ILE A 173 -20.13 23.00 -10.40
CA ILE A 173 -20.93 22.26 -11.39
C ILE A 173 -21.16 20.82 -10.91
N SER A 174 -22.40 20.35 -10.99
CA SER A 174 -22.74 18.96 -10.69
C SER A 174 -22.19 18.01 -11.77
N PHE A 175 -21.94 16.76 -11.41
CA PHE A 175 -21.42 15.77 -12.36
C PHE A 175 -22.25 15.68 -13.66
N GLN A 176 -23.59 15.74 -13.56
CA GLN A 176 -24.48 15.68 -14.72
C GLN A 176 -24.31 16.90 -15.64
N GLN A 177 -24.15 18.09 -15.06
CA GLN A 177 -23.91 19.32 -15.81
C GLN A 177 -22.50 19.34 -16.41
N ALA A 178 -21.53 18.62 -15.84
CA ALA A 178 -20.17 18.53 -16.38
C ALA A 178 -20.09 17.72 -17.69
N LEU A 179 -20.97 16.75 -17.92
CA LEU A 179 -20.86 15.84 -19.08
C LEU A 179 -20.91 16.56 -20.44
N PRO A 180 -21.86 17.47 -20.72
CA PRO A 180 -21.86 18.22 -21.98
C PRO A 180 -20.59 19.06 -22.17
N HIS A 181 -20.08 19.66 -21.08
CA HIS A 181 -18.83 20.43 -21.12
C HIS A 181 -17.62 19.54 -21.41
N ILE A 182 -17.57 18.33 -20.83
CA ILE A 182 -16.51 17.36 -21.10
C ILE A 182 -16.53 16.93 -22.57
N SER A 183 -17.71 16.63 -23.12
CA SER A 183 -17.85 16.30 -24.54
C SER A 183 -17.30 17.40 -25.44
N GLN A 184 -17.66 18.66 -25.16
CA GLN A 184 -17.17 19.82 -25.92
C GLN A 184 -15.66 20.03 -25.78
N LEU A 185 -15.10 19.83 -24.57
CA LEU A 185 -13.66 19.91 -24.35
C LEU A 185 -12.88 18.85 -25.13
N MET A 186 -13.49 17.68 -25.36
CA MET A 186 -12.85 16.59 -26.08
C MET A 186 -12.82 16.78 -27.60
N GLU A 187 -13.58 17.76 -28.12
CA GLU A 187 -13.48 18.19 -29.52
C GLU A 187 -12.22 19.05 -29.77
N ASP A 188 -11.57 19.59 -28.72
CA ASP A 188 -10.34 20.36 -28.82
C ASP A 188 -9.10 19.45 -28.86
N PRO A 189 -8.33 19.44 -29.97
CA PRO A 189 -7.13 18.62 -30.10
C PRO A 189 -6.06 18.90 -29.03
N HIS A 190 -5.94 20.15 -28.56
CA HIS A 190 -4.93 20.51 -27.56
C HIS A 190 -5.23 19.87 -26.19
N VAL A 191 -6.51 19.72 -25.86
CA VAL A 191 -6.95 19.03 -24.64
C VAL A 191 -6.63 17.55 -24.73
N VAL A 192 -6.93 16.92 -25.88
CA VAL A 192 -6.60 15.50 -26.15
C VAL A 192 -5.09 15.26 -26.03
N GLU A 193 -4.27 16.07 -26.71
CA GLU A 193 -2.81 15.96 -26.64
C GLU A 193 -2.28 16.09 -25.20
N SER A 194 -2.84 17.04 -24.44
CA SER A 194 -2.46 17.24 -23.04
C SER A 194 -2.85 16.06 -22.16
N LEU A 195 -4.02 15.46 -22.38
CA LEU A 195 -4.48 14.26 -21.67
C LEU A 195 -3.61 13.04 -22.01
N THR A 196 -3.32 12.81 -23.28
CA THR A 196 -2.41 11.75 -23.74
C THR A 196 -1.04 11.90 -23.10
N LYS A 197 -0.48 13.11 -23.10
CA LYS A 197 0.80 13.38 -22.43
C LYS A 197 0.76 13.10 -20.92
N MET A 198 -0.33 13.48 -20.24
CA MET A 198 -0.48 13.16 -18.81
C MET A 198 -0.56 11.65 -18.55
N LYS A 199 -1.15 10.90 -19.48
CA LYS A 199 -1.21 9.43 -19.43
C LYS A 199 0.17 8.80 -19.64
N GLU A 200 0.93 9.27 -20.62
CA GLU A 200 2.32 8.85 -20.83
C GLU A 200 3.21 9.15 -19.61
N GLU A 201 3.04 10.31 -18.97
CA GLU A 201 3.74 10.66 -17.74
C GLU A 201 3.40 9.72 -16.59
N GLN A 202 2.12 9.33 -16.46
CA GLN A 202 1.68 8.32 -15.49
C GLN A 202 2.31 6.96 -15.78
N ASP A 203 2.19 6.46 -17.00
CA ASP A 203 2.70 5.14 -17.39
C ASP A 203 4.23 5.06 -17.20
N LYS A 204 4.94 6.16 -17.49
CA LYS A 204 6.37 6.28 -17.22
C LYS A 204 6.70 6.23 -15.73
N LEU A 205 5.91 6.89 -14.89
CA LEU A 205 6.08 6.83 -13.44
C LEU A 205 5.82 5.41 -12.92
N GLU A 206 4.71 4.79 -13.33
CA GLU A 206 4.35 3.41 -12.95
C GLU A 206 5.45 2.43 -13.31
N LYS A 207 5.94 2.49 -14.56
CA LYS A 207 7.03 1.65 -15.05
C LYS A 207 8.29 1.82 -14.20
N ARG A 208 8.67 3.07 -13.91
CA ARG A 208 9.84 3.35 -13.07
C ARG A 208 9.69 2.78 -11.66
N LEU A 209 8.56 3.04 -11.00
CA LEU A 209 8.32 2.56 -9.63
C LEU A 209 8.26 1.03 -9.59
N TRP A 210 7.71 0.40 -10.63
CA TRP A 210 7.73 -1.05 -10.79
C TRP A 210 9.16 -1.59 -10.92
N GLU A 211 9.97 -1.02 -11.81
CA GLU A 211 11.37 -1.42 -11.99
C GLU A 211 12.19 -1.28 -10.70
N GLU A 212 11.98 -0.20 -9.93
CA GLU A 212 12.63 0.00 -8.63
C GLU A 212 12.18 -1.05 -7.60
N ARG A 213 10.87 -1.33 -7.50
CA ARG A 213 10.32 -2.41 -6.65
C ARG A 213 10.87 -3.79 -7.03
N GLU A 214 10.97 -4.07 -8.33
CA GLU A 214 11.60 -5.28 -8.85
C GLU A 214 13.08 -5.37 -8.48
N GLY A 215 13.78 -4.25 -8.49
CA GLY A 215 15.17 -4.14 -8.04
C GLY A 215 15.35 -4.60 -6.59
N ILE A 216 14.47 -4.16 -5.69
CA ILE A 216 14.48 -4.59 -4.28
C ILE A 216 14.29 -6.11 -4.19
N ARG A 217 13.31 -6.65 -4.90
CA ARG A 217 13.05 -8.10 -4.91
C ARG A 217 14.26 -8.90 -5.39
N ARG A 218 14.86 -8.53 -6.54
CA ARG A 218 16.05 -9.21 -7.09
C ARG A 218 17.22 -9.17 -6.12
N SER A 219 17.44 -8.03 -5.46
CA SER A 219 18.50 -7.86 -4.44
C SER A 219 18.33 -8.85 -3.29
N TYR A 220 17.11 -9.05 -2.78
CA TYR A 220 16.88 -10.04 -1.71
C TYR A 220 16.92 -11.48 -2.20
N GLU A 221 16.45 -11.77 -3.40
CA GLU A 221 16.63 -13.09 -4.01
C GLU A 221 18.11 -13.46 -4.11
N GLU A 222 18.97 -12.50 -4.48
CA GLU A 222 20.41 -12.70 -4.50
C GLU A 222 20.99 -12.93 -3.11
N LYS A 223 20.61 -12.12 -2.10
CA LYS A 223 21.02 -12.34 -0.70
C LYS A 223 20.63 -13.73 -0.21
N VAL A 224 19.42 -14.20 -0.52
CA VAL A 224 18.95 -15.55 -0.17
C VAL A 224 19.77 -16.62 -0.90
N LYS A 225 20.08 -16.44 -2.20
CA LYS A 225 20.94 -17.37 -2.94
C LYS A 225 22.33 -17.46 -2.33
N VAL A 226 22.95 -16.34 -2.00
CA VAL A 226 24.28 -16.29 -1.37
C VAL A 226 24.25 -16.97 0.01
N ALA A 227 23.26 -16.65 0.86
CA ALA A 227 23.10 -17.27 2.17
C ALA A 227 22.90 -18.79 2.07
N LYS A 228 22.07 -19.23 1.11
CA LYS A 228 21.83 -20.65 0.84
C LYS A 228 23.10 -21.37 0.36
N THR A 229 23.87 -20.76 -0.54
CA THR A 229 25.15 -21.32 -1.00
C THR A 229 26.15 -21.42 0.15
N LYS A 230 26.25 -20.38 0.99
CA LYS A 230 27.12 -20.36 2.16
C LYS A 230 26.75 -21.46 3.16
N ALA A 231 25.46 -21.60 3.45
CA ALA A 231 24.93 -22.67 4.29
C ALA A 231 25.29 -24.06 3.73
N ASN A 232 25.07 -24.26 2.43
CA ASN A 232 25.43 -25.50 1.74
C ASN A 232 26.93 -25.82 1.81
N MET A 233 27.81 -24.80 1.70
CA MET A 233 29.26 -24.99 1.83
C MET A 233 29.70 -25.41 3.24
N ILE A 234 28.98 -24.98 4.28
CA ILE A 234 29.26 -25.36 5.68
C ILE A 234 28.65 -26.74 6.01
N GLY A 235 27.80 -27.28 5.13
CA GLY A 235 27.05 -28.52 5.37
C GLY A 235 25.90 -28.36 6.35
N VAL A 236 25.55 -27.12 6.71
CA VAL A 236 24.44 -26.79 7.59
C VAL A 236 23.46 -25.98 6.77
N GLY A 237 22.25 -26.49 6.53
CA GLY A 237 21.22 -25.79 5.76
C GLY A 237 20.90 -24.39 6.32
N LEU A 238 20.26 -23.55 5.50
CA LEU A 238 19.91 -22.17 5.89
C LEU A 238 19.11 -22.19 7.21
N SER A 239 19.63 -21.50 8.22
CA SER A 239 18.99 -21.47 9.54
C SER A 239 17.63 -20.79 9.45
N LYS A 240 16.63 -21.31 10.19
CA LYS A 240 15.30 -20.72 10.28
C LYS A 240 15.34 -19.24 10.69
N HIS A 241 16.20 -18.90 11.64
CA HIS A 241 16.38 -17.52 12.10
C HIS A 241 16.94 -16.62 10.99
N GLU A 242 17.89 -17.13 10.19
CA GLU A 242 18.48 -16.38 9.08
C GLU A 242 17.47 -16.14 7.96
N ALA A 243 16.69 -17.18 7.60
CA ALA A 243 15.60 -17.06 6.64
C ALA A 243 14.54 -16.03 7.09
N GLN A 244 14.17 -16.05 8.38
CA GLN A 244 13.23 -15.08 8.95
C GLN A 244 13.81 -13.65 8.90
N ALA A 245 15.07 -13.46 9.29
CA ALA A 245 15.72 -12.16 9.25
C ALA A 245 15.79 -11.58 7.82
N LEU A 246 16.07 -12.41 6.81
CA LEU A 246 16.04 -12.00 5.39
C LEU A 246 14.63 -11.61 4.93
N SER A 247 13.61 -12.35 5.36
CA SER A 247 12.21 -12.02 5.06
C SER A 247 11.78 -10.70 5.72
N ASP A 248 12.11 -10.51 7.00
CA ASP A 248 11.74 -9.31 7.76
C ASP A 248 12.43 -8.06 7.20
N SER A 249 13.70 -8.18 6.81
CA SER A 249 14.44 -7.08 6.17
C SER A 249 13.88 -6.74 4.79
N PHE A 250 13.52 -7.73 3.97
CA PHE A 250 12.83 -7.50 2.69
C PHE A 250 11.51 -6.75 2.88
N GLN A 251 10.66 -7.21 3.81
CA GLN A 251 9.37 -6.57 4.10
C GLN A 251 9.54 -5.13 4.60
N LYS A 252 10.53 -4.90 5.47
CA LYS A 252 10.84 -3.56 5.99
C LYS A 252 11.30 -2.63 4.87
N GLU A 253 12.18 -3.11 3.99
CA GLU A 253 12.68 -2.31 2.86
C GLU A 253 11.59 -1.99 1.84
N LEU A 254 10.71 -2.96 1.54
CA LEU A 254 9.57 -2.76 0.66
C LEU A 254 8.59 -1.70 1.22
N ARG A 255 8.24 -1.78 2.50
CA ARG A 255 7.39 -0.78 3.16
C ARG A 255 8.03 0.60 3.17
N LYS A 256 9.35 0.66 3.39
CA LYS A 256 10.11 1.90 3.36
C LYS A 256 10.06 2.53 1.97
N PHE A 257 10.29 1.73 0.93
CA PHE A 257 10.19 2.19 -0.46
C PHE A 257 8.80 2.72 -0.80
N ASP A 258 7.74 2.00 -0.42
CA ASP A 258 6.38 2.44 -0.68
C ASP A 258 6.06 3.76 0.03
N ALA A 259 6.43 3.89 1.30
CA ALA A 259 6.13 5.08 2.11
C ALA A 259 6.95 6.31 1.69
N GLU A 260 8.24 6.13 1.37
CA GLU A 260 9.15 7.24 1.12
C GLU A 260 9.24 7.63 -0.37
N GLN A 261 8.99 6.69 -1.29
CA GLN A 261 9.13 6.94 -2.73
C GLN A 261 7.81 6.84 -3.49
N VAL A 262 7.08 5.73 -3.35
CA VAL A 262 5.86 5.50 -4.15
C VAL A 262 4.77 6.51 -3.83
N LEU A 263 4.38 6.63 -2.55
CA LEU A 263 3.28 7.51 -2.16
C LEU A 263 3.57 9.00 -2.49
N PRO A 264 4.73 9.58 -2.14
CA PRO A 264 4.99 10.99 -2.47
C PRO A 264 5.08 11.27 -3.96
N ALA A 265 5.65 10.34 -4.75
CA ALA A 265 5.72 10.49 -6.19
C ALA A 265 4.32 10.43 -6.83
N TRP A 266 3.46 9.52 -6.35
CA TRP A 266 2.09 9.39 -6.81
C TRP A 266 1.25 10.63 -6.46
N ASP A 267 1.33 11.10 -5.21
CA ASP A 267 0.66 12.32 -4.75
C ASP A 267 1.11 13.55 -5.56
N GLY A 268 2.41 13.65 -5.86
CA GLY A 268 2.97 14.69 -6.71
C GLY A 268 2.42 14.66 -8.13
N LEU A 269 2.34 13.47 -8.73
CA LEU A 269 1.76 13.29 -10.07
C LEU A 269 0.28 13.69 -10.09
N VAL A 270 -0.52 13.17 -9.15
CA VAL A 270 -1.96 13.46 -9.06
C VAL A 270 -2.21 14.96 -8.89
N ARG A 271 -1.45 15.62 -8.01
CA ARG A 271 -1.55 17.08 -7.82
C ARG A 271 -1.21 17.85 -9.10
N GLY A 272 -0.16 17.42 -9.81
CA GLY A 272 0.24 18.02 -11.08
C GLY A 272 -0.80 17.80 -12.18
N GLN A 273 -1.44 16.63 -12.22
CA GLN A 273 -2.55 16.33 -13.14
C GLN A 273 -3.78 17.16 -12.82
N GLN A 274 -4.21 17.25 -11.55
CA GLN A 274 -5.31 18.10 -11.11
C GLN A 274 -5.10 19.57 -11.51
N ALA A 275 -3.89 20.11 -11.28
CA ALA A 275 -3.56 21.49 -11.64
C ALA A 275 -3.59 21.72 -13.17
N ARG A 276 -3.12 20.75 -13.96
CA ARG A 276 -3.18 20.82 -15.43
C ARG A 276 -4.61 20.72 -15.96
N LEU A 277 -5.42 19.82 -15.41
CA LEU A 277 -6.84 19.70 -15.76
C LEU A 277 -7.63 20.97 -15.37
N GLU A 278 -7.30 21.59 -14.24
CA GLU A 278 -7.85 22.89 -13.86
C GLU A 278 -7.45 24.00 -14.86
N ALA A 279 -6.19 24.00 -15.33
CA ALA A 279 -5.72 24.94 -16.34
C ALA A 279 -6.44 24.76 -17.69
N LEU A 280 -6.75 23.52 -18.07
CA LEU A 280 -7.56 23.15 -19.24
C LEU A 280 -9.06 23.40 -19.04
N LYS A 281 -9.48 24.01 -17.92
CA LYS A 281 -10.89 24.34 -17.61
C LYS A 281 -11.81 23.11 -17.56
N VAL A 282 -11.26 21.95 -17.22
CA VAL A 282 -12.07 20.74 -17.01
C VAL A 282 -12.99 20.97 -15.79
N PRO A 283 -14.32 20.77 -15.92
CA PRO A 283 -15.26 20.99 -14.82
C PRO A 283 -14.90 20.15 -13.60
N THR A 284 -15.17 20.68 -12.40
CA THR A 284 -14.91 20.02 -11.10
C THR A 284 -13.43 19.74 -10.78
N MET A 285 -12.51 20.03 -11.70
CA MET A 285 -11.08 19.81 -11.49
C MET A 285 -10.45 21.02 -10.81
N PHE A 286 -9.90 20.77 -9.63
CA PHE A 286 -9.08 21.69 -8.85
C PHE A 286 -8.22 20.86 -7.90
N VAL A 287 -7.11 21.43 -7.44
CA VAL A 287 -6.26 20.75 -6.46
C VAL A 287 -7.03 20.58 -5.15
N THR A 288 -7.31 19.34 -4.78
CA THR A 288 -8.07 19.01 -3.56
C THR A 288 -7.55 17.71 -2.93
N THR A 289 -7.66 17.65 -1.60
CA THR A 289 -7.41 16.47 -0.79
C THR A 289 -8.69 15.96 -0.12
N GLU A 290 -9.84 16.62 -0.36
CA GLU A 290 -11.11 16.23 0.23
C GLU A 290 -11.67 14.99 -0.49
N ALA A 291 -11.94 13.92 0.27
CA ALA A 291 -12.42 12.65 -0.29
C ALA A 291 -13.70 12.79 -1.14
N GLY A 292 -14.61 13.68 -0.74
CA GLY A 292 -15.86 13.94 -1.47
C GLY A 292 -15.64 14.54 -2.86
N ASP A 293 -14.68 15.45 -2.98
CA ASP A 293 -14.35 16.08 -4.27
C ASP A 293 -13.45 15.18 -5.12
N VAL A 294 -12.51 14.45 -4.51
CA VAL A 294 -11.69 13.44 -5.20
C VAL A 294 -12.57 12.39 -5.87
N GLU A 295 -13.64 11.92 -5.22
CA GLU A 295 -14.58 10.96 -5.80
C GLU A 295 -15.32 11.56 -7.01
N LYS A 296 -15.74 12.83 -6.96
CA LYS A 296 -16.34 13.51 -8.12
C LYS A 296 -15.35 13.63 -9.28
N GLN A 297 -14.12 14.07 -8.99
CA GLN A 297 -13.05 14.19 -9.97
C GLN A 297 -12.73 12.84 -10.61
N ARG A 298 -12.69 11.75 -9.82
CA ARG A 298 -12.48 10.39 -10.32
C ARG A 298 -13.54 9.98 -11.34
N ARG A 299 -14.81 10.33 -11.12
CA ARG A 299 -15.88 10.06 -12.08
C ARG A 299 -15.69 10.84 -13.38
N VAL A 300 -15.30 12.11 -13.29
CA VAL A 300 -14.98 12.94 -14.47
C VAL A 300 -13.79 12.38 -15.24
N VAL A 301 -12.70 12.02 -14.54
CA VAL A 301 -11.52 11.39 -15.15
C VAL A 301 -11.89 10.06 -15.82
N HIS A 302 -12.71 9.23 -15.19
CA HIS A 302 -13.16 7.98 -15.79
C HIS A 302 -13.95 8.18 -17.11
N VAL A 303 -14.77 9.22 -17.18
CA VAL A 303 -15.47 9.59 -18.43
C VAL A 303 -14.47 10.06 -19.49
N LEU A 304 -13.50 10.89 -19.12
CA LEU A 304 -12.44 11.35 -20.03
C LEU A 304 -11.63 10.18 -20.58
N GLU A 305 -11.21 9.24 -19.72
CA GLU A 305 -10.51 8.03 -20.11
C GLU A 305 -11.36 7.15 -21.04
N GLY A 306 -12.66 7.03 -20.77
CA GLY A 306 -13.59 6.29 -21.62
C GLY A 306 -13.66 6.88 -23.03
N ILE A 307 -13.78 8.20 -23.15
CA ILE A 307 -13.83 8.89 -24.45
C ILE A 307 -12.48 8.74 -25.18
N LEU A 308 -11.36 8.96 -24.49
CA LEU A 308 -10.01 8.81 -25.05
C LEU A 308 -9.73 7.39 -25.54
N SER A 309 -10.19 6.38 -24.80
CA SER A 309 -10.03 4.97 -25.20
C SER A 309 -10.88 4.62 -26.42
N THR A 310 -12.02 5.29 -26.62
CA THR A 310 -12.85 5.10 -27.83
C THR A 310 -12.34 5.88 -29.04
N SER A 311 -11.60 6.97 -28.81
CA SER A 311 -11.02 7.80 -29.85
C SER A 311 -9.64 7.33 -30.29
N ASP A 312 -9.19 6.16 -29.86
CA ASP A 312 -8.07 5.47 -30.49
C ASP A 312 -8.66 4.62 -31.63
N PRO A 313 -8.75 5.15 -32.87
CA PRO A 313 -9.06 4.33 -34.01
C PRO A 313 -7.84 3.43 -34.27
N ALA A 314 -7.70 2.37 -33.48
CA ALA A 314 -6.88 1.22 -33.86
C ALA A 314 -7.38 0.78 -35.26
N GLN A 315 -6.57 1.00 -36.30
CA GLN A 315 -5.51 0.10 -36.76
C GLN A 315 -6.04 -1.30 -37.07
#